data_AF-A0A2K4ZPU7-F1
#
_entry.id   AF-A0A2K4ZPU7-F1
#
_cell.length_a   1.000
_cell.length_b   1.000
_cell.length_c   1.000
_cell.angle_alpha   90.00
_cell.angle_beta   90.00
_cell.angle_gamma   90.00
#
_symmetry.space_group_name_H-M   'P 1'
#
loop_
_entity.id
_entity.type
_entity.pdbx_description
1 polymer ?
#
loop_
_entity_poly.entity_id
_entity_poly.type
_entity_poly.pdbx_seq_one_letter_code
_entity_poly.pdbx_strand_id
1 'polypeptide(L)'
;MTNKNALEAGDIIRFHDWGVGGFLFGVIIEHEDELYHSKLNIWRPKDIYFLQAYGIDSIEIIYSLEGLSEYKLCDLQDIIIKAREKNIAVNLPFYKCLRREVYGRRFPGYSL
;
A
#
# COMPACT_ATOMS: atom_id res chain seq x y z
N MET A 1 -14.90 12.58 3.93
CA MET A 1 -15.53 11.38 3.33
C MET A 1 -14.99 11.24 1.91
N THR A 2 -14.01 10.36 1.71
CA THR A 2 -13.41 10.11 0.40
C THR A 2 -14.39 9.28 -0.41
N ASN A 3 -14.84 9.80 -1.56
CA ASN A 3 -15.74 9.08 -2.47
C ASN A 3 -15.05 7.79 -2.92
N LYS A 4 -15.66 6.62 -2.65
CA LYS A 4 -15.16 5.31 -3.13
C LYS A 4 -14.95 5.27 -4.66
N ASN A 5 -15.60 6.18 -5.40
CA ASN A 5 -15.50 6.31 -6.85
C ASN A 5 -14.22 7.01 -7.36
N ALA A 6 -13.33 7.46 -6.47
CA ALA A 6 -12.06 8.09 -6.84
C ALA A 6 -10.84 7.18 -6.60
N LEU A 7 -11.08 5.88 -6.38
CA LEU A 7 -10.03 4.89 -6.15
C LEU A 7 -9.63 4.24 -7.47
N GLU A 8 -8.35 4.32 -7.81
CA GLU A 8 -7.78 3.75 -9.03
C GLU A 8 -6.78 2.64 -8.72
N ALA A 9 -6.58 1.73 -9.67
CA ALA A 9 -5.54 0.71 -9.58
C ALA A 9 -4.16 1.35 -9.42
N GLY A 10 -3.41 0.89 -8.43
CA GLY A 10 -2.12 1.42 -8.01
C GLY A 10 -2.18 2.40 -6.85
N ASP A 11 -3.36 2.91 -6.47
CA ASP A 11 -3.46 3.81 -5.33
C ASP A 11 -3.04 3.12 -4.03
N ILE A 12 -2.25 3.82 -3.22
CA ILE A 12 -1.96 3.38 -1.86
C ILE A 12 -3.08 3.89 -0.96
N ILE A 13 -3.69 2.99 -0.21
CA ILE A 13 -4.73 3.34 0.76
C ILE A 13 -4.35 2.89 2.17
N ARG A 14 -4.91 3.59 3.14
CA ARG A 14 -5.08 3.14 4.51
C ARG A 14 -6.53 2.72 4.69
N PHE A 15 -6.76 1.57 5.30
CA PHE A 15 -8.10 1.05 5.57
C PHE A 15 -8.14 0.40 6.94
N HIS A 16 -9.31 0.31 7.54
CA HIS A 16 -9.54 -0.45 8.77
C HIS A 16 -10.16 -1.79 8.41
N ASP A 17 -9.61 -2.86 8.99
CA ASP A 17 -10.13 -4.22 8.85
C ASP A 17 -10.56 -4.75 10.22
N TRP A 18 -11.86 -5.03 10.37
CA TRP A 18 -12.46 -5.61 11.57
C TRP A 18 -12.00 -7.05 11.84
N GLY A 19 -11.57 -7.80 10.81
CA GLY A 19 -11.04 -9.15 10.97
C GLY A 19 -9.66 -9.18 11.62
N VAL A 20 -8.82 -8.20 11.29
CA VAL A 20 -7.49 -8.01 11.91
C VAL A 20 -7.57 -7.12 13.16
N GLY A 21 -8.64 -6.34 13.33
CA GLY A 21 -8.87 -5.46 14.47
C GLY A 21 -7.99 -4.20 14.45
N GLY A 22 -7.67 -3.69 13.25
CA GLY A 22 -6.73 -2.59 13.13
C GLY A 22 -6.66 -1.93 11.75
N PHE A 23 -5.86 -0.87 11.68
CA PHE A 23 -5.61 -0.16 10.43
C PHE A 23 -4.42 -0.74 9.69
N LEU A 24 -4.60 -0.93 8.39
CA LEU A 24 -3.61 -1.48 7.48
C LEU A 24 -3.42 -0.54 6.29
N PHE A 25 -2.26 -0.64 5.66
CA PHE A 25 -1.99 -0.04 4.35
C PHE A 25 -2.11 -1.09 3.24
N GLY A 26 -2.48 -0.69 2.04
CA GLY A 26 -2.51 -1.61 0.92
C GLY A 26 -2.48 -0.89 -0.41
N VAL A 27 -2.21 -1.64 -1.48
CA VAL A 27 -2.23 -1.12 -2.84
C VAL A 27 -3.48 -1.63 -3.53
N ILE A 28 -4.26 -0.73 -4.13
CA ILE A 28 -5.41 -1.14 -4.92
C ILE A 28 -4.92 -1.83 -6.19
N ILE A 29 -5.47 -3.01 -6.45
CA ILE A 29 -5.24 -3.77 -7.67
C ILE A 29 -6.60 -4.06 -8.32
N GLU A 30 -6.64 -3.97 -9.64
CA GLU A 30 -7.75 -4.50 -10.41
C GLU A 30 -7.60 -6.02 -10.47
N HIS A 31 -8.52 -6.71 -9.81
CA HIS A 31 -8.71 -8.13 -10.04
C HIS A 31 -10.20 -8.38 -10.10
N GLU A 32 -10.69 -8.63 -11.30
CA GLU A 32 -12.07 -8.98 -11.56
C GLU A 32 -12.28 -10.41 -11.06
N ASP A 33 -12.76 -10.52 -9.81
CA ASP A 33 -13.16 -11.81 -9.24
C ASP A 33 -14.67 -11.96 -9.42
N GLU A 34 -15.05 -12.81 -10.39
CA GLU A 34 -16.45 -13.09 -10.72
C GLU A 34 -17.26 -13.61 -9.52
N LEU A 35 -16.59 -14.24 -8.54
CA LEU A 35 -17.25 -14.79 -7.35
C LEU A 35 -17.74 -13.70 -6.38
N TYR A 36 -17.03 -12.58 -6.31
CA TYR A 36 -17.27 -11.52 -5.31
C TYR A 36 -17.71 -10.20 -5.92
N HIS A 37 -17.95 -10.17 -7.25
CA HIS A 37 -18.40 -8.99 -8.02
C HIS A 37 -17.68 -7.68 -7.65
N SER A 38 -16.42 -7.79 -7.23
CA SER A 38 -15.62 -6.67 -6.75
C SER A 38 -14.62 -6.28 -7.82
N LYS A 39 -14.75 -5.04 -8.31
CA LYS A 39 -13.83 -4.49 -9.31
C LYS A 39 -12.49 -4.05 -8.72
N LEU A 40 -12.40 -3.91 -7.39
CA LEU A 40 -11.24 -3.38 -6.70
C LEU A 40 -10.86 -4.29 -5.53
N ASN A 41 -9.65 -4.83 -5.59
CA ASN A 41 -9.05 -5.63 -4.52
C ASN A 41 -7.87 -4.87 -3.93
N ILE A 42 -7.53 -5.13 -2.68
CA ILE A 42 -6.43 -4.48 -1.97
C ILE A 42 -5.35 -5.51 -1.76
N TRP A 43 -4.20 -5.28 -2.35
CA TRP A 43 -3.03 -6.13 -2.19
C TRP A 43 -2.19 -5.72 -0.98
N ARG A 44 -1.79 -6.72 -0.18
CA ARG A 44 -0.71 -6.61 0.80
C ARG A 44 0.29 -7.77 0.59
N PRO A 45 1.50 -7.67 1.15
CA PRO A 45 2.40 -8.81 1.21
C PRO A 45 1.72 -10.01 1.88
N LYS A 46 1.62 -11.12 1.13
CA LYS A 46 1.04 -12.41 1.54
C LYS A 46 -0.49 -12.49 1.58
N ASP A 47 -1.23 -11.41 1.30
CA ASP A 47 -2.68 -11.42 1.41
C ASP A 47 -3.38 -10.47 0.42
N ILE A 48 -4.66 -10.74 0.15
CA ILE A 48 -5.53 -9.92 -0.71
C ILE A 48 -6.85 -9.67 0.04
N TYR A 49 -7.22 -8.41 0.18
CA TYR A 49 -8.44 -7.97 0.83
C TYR A 49 -9.44 -7.49 -0.21
N PHE A 50 -10.73 -7.73 0.03
CA PHE A 50 -11.79 -7.40 -0.93
C PHE A 50 -12.62 -6.23 -0.41
N LEU A 51 -12.73 -5.15 -1.19
CA LEU A 51 -13.41 -3.92 -0.77
C LEU A 51 -14.90 -4.09 -0.44
N GLN A 52 -15.57 -5.10 -1.02
CA GLN A 52 -16.98 -5.40 -0.70
C GLN A 52 -17.14 -6.39 0.46
N ALA A 53 -16.06 -6.99 0.98
CA ALA A 53 -16.17 -7.89 2.11
C ALA A 53 -16.62 -7.12 3.36
N TYR A 54 -17.60 -7.67 4.08
CA TYR A 54 -17.97 -7.19 5.41
C TYR A 54 -16.73 -7.16 6.30
N GLY A 55 -16.40 -5.99 6.83
CA GLY A 55 -15.24 -5.84 7.71
C GLY A 55 -14.21 -4.81 7.25
N ILE A 56 -14.32 -4.23 6.05
CA ILE A 56 -13.43 -3.13 5.63
C ILE A 56 -14.17 -1.78 5.68
N ASP A 57 -13.62 -0.82 6.42
CA ASP A 57 -14.10 0.56 6.44
C ASP A 57 -12.95 1.59 6.51
N SER A 58 -13.32 2.87 6.69
CA SER A 58 -12.37 3.96 6.96
C SER A 58 -11.22 4.05 5.93
N ILE A 59 -11.58 4.01 4.65
CA ILE A 59 -10.62 4.03 3.53
C ILE A 59 -10.15 5.46 3.24
N GLU A 60 -8.84 5.65 3.28
CA GLU A 60 -8.15 6.93 3.05
C GLU A 60 -7.04 6.72 2.03
N ILE A 61 -7.01 7.52 0.95
CA ILE A 61 -5.94 7.48 -0.04
C ILE A 61 -4.71 8.18 0.54
N ILE A 62 -3.55 7.56 0.37
CA ILE A 62 -2.26 8.09 0.79
C ILE A 62 -1.57 8.74 -0.41
N TYR A 63 -1.58 10.07 -0.42
CA TYR A 63 -0.92 10.87 -1.47
C TYR A 63 0.52 11.25 -1.12
N SER A 64 0.91 11.15 0.16
CA SER A 64 2.22 11.55 0.66
C SER A 64 2.63 10.70 1.85
N LEU A 65 3.94 10.57 2.04
CA LEU A 65 4.55 9.91 3.19
C LEU A 65 4.83 10.89 4.34
N GLU A 66 4.68 12.19 4.11
CA GLU A 66 4.93 13.22 5.11
C GLU A 66 3.94 13.12 6.28
N GLY A 67 4.45 13.31 7.50
CA GLY A 67 3.64 13.29 8.72
C GLY A 67 3.25 11.90 9.22
N LEU A 68 3.65 10.82 8.53
CA LEU A 68 3.49 9.46 9.04
C LEU A 68 4.53 9.17 10.14
N SER A 69 4.09 8.49 11.21
CA SER A 69 4.98 7.95 12.24
C SER A 69 5.97 6.95 11.63
N GLU A 70 7.17 6.83 12.20
CA GLU A 70 8.25 5.95 11.70
C GLU A 70 7.80 4.51 11.40
N TYR A 71 7.02 3.89 12.30
CA TYR A 71 6.49 2.55 12.09
C TYR A 71 5.60 2.43 10.82
N LYS A 72 4.74 3.44 10.59
CA LYS A 72 3.85 3.48 9.42
C LYS A 72 4.65 3.72 8.14
N LEU A 73 5.71 4.53 8.21
CA LEU A 73 6.63 4.71 7.10
C LEU A 73 7.31 3.40 6.72
N CYS A 74 7.80 2.63 7.71
CA CYS A 74 8.41 1.33 7.44
C CYS A 74 7.42 0.34 6.82
N ASP A 75 6.21 0.17 7.35
CA ASP A 75 5.20 -0.75 6.77
C ASP A 75 4.87 -0.35 5.32
N LEU A 76 4.68 0.94 5.08
CA LEU A 76 4.33 1.44 3.75
C LEU A 76 5.49 1.31 2.75
N GLN A 77 6.73 1.56 3.17
CA GLN A 77 7.92 1.31 2.35
C GLN A 77 8.06 -0.18 1.98
N ASP A 78 7.84 -1.07 2.94
CA ASP A 78 7.88 -2.52 2.75
C ASP A 78 6.84 -2.97 1.70
N ILE A 79 5.62 -2.42 1.79
CA ILE A 79 4.54 -2.69 0.82
C ILE A 79 4.93 -2.21 -0.57
N ILE A 80 5.46 -0.99 -0.71
CA ILE A 80 5.87 -0.45 -2.01
C ILE A 80 6.98 -1.29 -2.65
N ILE A 81 8.00 -1.66 -1.87
CA ILE A 81 9.12 -2.47 -2.35
C ILE A 81 8.61 -3.82 -2.86
N LYS A 82 7.81 -4.52 -2.06
CA LYS A 82 7.27 -5.84 -2.42
C LYS A 82 6.26 -5.77 -3.56
N ALA A 83 5.48 -4.69 -3.68
CA ALA A 83 4.59 -4.47 -4.81
C ALA A 83 5.40 -4.41 -6.12
N ARG A 84 6.48 -3.64 -6.13
CA ARG A 84 7.38 -3.50 -7.28
C ARG A 84 8.07 -4.80 -7.65
N GLU A 85 8.55 -5.57 -6.67
CA GLU A 85 9.12 -6.90 -6.90
C GLU A 85 8.11 -7.85 -7.57
N LYS A 86 6.81 -7.68 -7.31
CA LYS A 86 5.72 -8.43 -7.93
C LYS A 86 5.13 -7.79 -9.19
N ASN A 87 5.74 -6.73 -9.73
CA ASN A 87 5.23 -5.96 -10.87
C ASN A 87 3.81 -5.39 -10.67
N ILE A 88 3.45 -5.06 -9.42
CA ILE A 88 2.20 -4.36 -9.10
C ILE A 88 2.43 -2.85 -9.23
N ALA A 89 1.56 -2.18 -9.99
CA ALA A 89 1.62 -0.73 -10.17
C ALA A 89 1.37 0.01 -8.85
N VAL A 90 2.08 1.12 -8.65
CA VAL A 90 1.94 1.96 -7.44
C VAL A 90 1.91 3.43 -7.84
N ASN A 91 0.77 4.07 -7.63
CA ASN A 91 0.50 5.49 -7.90
C ASN A 91 0.86 6.32 -6.67
N LEU A 92 2.15 6.34 -6.33
CA LEU A 92 2.64 7.29 -5.35
C LEU A 92 3.52 8.31 -6.07
N PRO A 93 3.20 9.61 -6.01
CA PRO A 93 4.06 10.60 -6.63
C PRO A 93 5.38 10.63 -5.84
N PHE A 94 6.41 10.01 -6.41
CA PHE A 94 7.74 9.90 -5.83
C PHE A 94 8.44 11.26 -5.87
N TYR A 95 8.03 12.18 -4.98
CA TYR A 95 8.85 13.32 -4.63
C TYR A 95 9.31 13.15 -3.17
N LYS A 96 10.60 12.81 -3.01
CA LYS A 96 11.44 13.01 -1.82
C LYS A 96 11.47 12.00 -0.64
N CYS A 97 10.86 10.82 -0.64
CA CYS A 97 11.01 9.93 0.53
C CYS A 97 12.18 8.93 0.52
N LEU A 98 13.06 8.92 -0.50
CA LEU A 98 14.21 8.00 -0.56
C LEU A 98 15.58 8.67 -0.35
N ARG A 99 15.64 9.97 0.03
CA ARG A 99 16.92 10.71 0.08
C ARG A 99 17.33 11.26 1.44
N ARG A 100 16.85 10.68 2.55
CA ARG A 100 17.50 10.84 3.85
C ARG A 100 17.49 9.51 4.61
N GLU A 101 18.68 8.94 4.72
CA GLU A 101 19.13 8.12 5.86
C GLU A 101 18.71 6.64 5.95
N VAL A 102 18.86 5.87 4.86
CA VAL A 102 19.17 4.43 4.98
C VAL A 102 20.48 4.09 4.25
N TYR A 103 21.54 4.83 4.56
CA TYR A 103 22.94 4.41 4.31
C TYR A 103 23.75 4.36 5.62
N GLY A 104 23.09 3.93 6.70
CA GLY A 104 23.76 3.52 7.95
C GLY A 104 24.21 2.05 7.94
N ARG A 105 23.86 1.26 6.90
CA ARG A 105 24.39 -0.10 6.71
C ARG A 105 25.37 -0.12 5.54
N ARG A 106 26.64 -0.12 5.91
CA ARG A 106 27.81 -0.39 5.08
C ARG A 106 27.66 -1.79 4.48
N PHE A 107 27.35 -1.89 3.19
CA PHE A 107 27.58 -3.13 2.44
C PHE A 107 29.06 -3.13 1.99
N PRO A 108 29.88 -4.11 2.40
CA PRO A 108 31.25 -4.19 1.90
C PRO A 108 31.22 -4.73 0.47
N GLY A 109 31.78 -3.93 -0.45
CA GLY A 109 32.45 -4.41 -1.66
C GLY A 109 31.54 -4.73 -2.84
N TYR A 110 31.57 -3.87 -3.85
CA TYR A 110 32.03 -4.26 -5.19
C TYR A 110 32.75 -3.06 -5.80
N SER A 111 34.06 -3.20 -6.00
CA SER A 111 34.88 -2.31 -6.81
C SER A 111 34.83 -2.84 -8.24
N LEU A 112 34.58 -1.95 -9.22
CA LEU A 112 34.96 -2.17 -10.61
C LEU A 112 36.48 -2.21 -10.74
#